data_AF-A0A7X9Q4K5-F1
#
_entry.id   AF-A0A7X9Q4K5-F1
#
_cell.length_a   1.000
_cell.length_b   1.000
_cell.length_c   1.000
_cell.angle_alpha   90.00
_cell.angle_beta   90.00
_cell.angle_gamma   90.00
#
_symmetry.space_group_name_H-M   'P 1'
#
loop_
_entity.id
_entity.type
_entity.pdbx_description
1 polymer ?
#
loop_
_entity_poly.entity_id
_entity_poly.type
_entity_poly.pdbx_seq_one_letter_code
_entity_poly.pdbx_strand_id
1 'polypeptide(L)' 'LLYLAFVLIRGHFSNFSPYPFLDVPGLGLKKVTINCLGMALFFYLIAAMYIWFANKIVNRK' A
#
# COMPACT_ATOMS: atom_id res chain seq x y z
N LEU A 1 9.97 7.91 -0.13
CA LEU A 1 9.98 7.29 -1.48
C LEU A 1 11.32 6.67 -1.87
N LEU A 2 12.47 7.30 -1.59
CA LEU A 2 13.80 6.81 -1.99
C LEU A 2 14.10 5.37 -1.54
N TYR A 3 13.75 5.01 -0.30
CA TYR A 3 13.93 3.66 0.22
C TYR A 3 13.09 2.61 -0.53
N LEU A 4 11.88 2.98 -0.98
CA LEU A 4 11.01 2.10 -1.77
C LEU A 4 11.64 1.82 -3.15
N ALA A 5 12.16 2.86 -3.81
CA ALA A 5 12.87 2.72 -5.09
C ALA A 5 14.11 1.82 -4.95
N PHE A 6 14.88 2.00 -3.87
CA PHE A 6 16.03 1.15 -3.56
C PHE A 6 15.64 -0.32 -3.35
N VAL A 7 14.56 -0.58 -2.60
CA VAL A 7 14.07 -1.95 -2.34
C VAL A 7 13.48 -2.60 -3.61
N LEU A 8 12.84 -1.83 -4.51
CA LEU A 8 12.35 -2.36 -5.79
C LEU A 8 13.49 -2.76 -6.74
N ILE A 9 14.51 -1.91 -6.88
CA ILE A 9 15.67 -2.20 -7.71
C ILE A 9 16.44 -3.39 -7.12
N ARG A 10 16.75 -3.35 -5.82
CA ARG A 10 17.47 -4.43 -5.14
C ARG A 10 16.66 -5.74 -5.12
N GLY A 11 15.34 -5.67 -4.95
CA GLY A 11 14.45 -6.83 -4.97
C GLY A 11 14.49 -7.57 -6.30
N HIS A 12 14.58 -6.84 -7.42
CA HIS A 12 14.78 -7.44 -8.75
C HIS A 12 16.13 -8.18 -8.89
N PHE A 13 17.19 -7.71 -8.23
CA PHE A 13 18.53 -8.32 -8.30
C PHE A 13 18.82 -9.41 -7.26
N SER A 14 18.24 -9.34 -6.06
CA SER A 14 18.59 -10.23 -4.93
C SER A 14 17.56 -11.33 -4.63
N ASN A 15 16.44 -11.43 -5.35
CA ASN A 15 15.33 -12.34 -5.03
C ASN A 15 14.79 -12.21 -3.58
N PHE A 16 15.16 -11.15 -2.86
CA PHE A 16 14.85 -10.98 -1.44
C PHE A 16 14.04 -9.71 -1.26
N SER A 17 12.74 -9.89 -1.07
CA SER A 17 11.80 -8.81 -0.77
C SER A 17 11.39 -8.92 0.70
N PRO A 18 11.75 -7.95 1.57
CA PRO A 18 11.43 -8.02 3.01
C PRO A 18 9.92 -8.00 3.30
N TYR A 19 9.12 -7.64 2.29
CA TYR A 19 7.66 -7.62 2.38
C TYR A 19 7.05 -8.42 1.23
N PRO A 20 6.11 -9.34 1.51
CA PRO A 20 5.50 -10.20 0.49
C PRO A 20 4.67 -9.41 -0.54
N PHE A 21 4.18 -8.21 -0.22
CA PHE A 21 3.50 -7.33 -1.17
C PHE A 21 4.45 -6.64 -2.17
N LEU A 22 5.75 -6.63 -1.90
CA LEU A 22 6.82 -6.06 -2.74
C LEU A 22 7.61 -7.13 -3.50
N ASP A 23 7.14 -8.39 -3.52
CA ASP A 23 7.84 -9.51 -4.16
C ASP A 23 7.81 -9.43 -5.69
N VAL A 24 8.70 -8.60 -6.24
CA VAL A 24 8.89 -8.43 -7.69
C VAL A 24 9.34 -9.72 -8.39
N PRO A 25 10.31 -10.49 -7.86
CA PRO A 25 10.72 -11.75 -8.49
C PRO A 25 9.63 -12.83 -8.55
N GLY A 26 8.85 -13.01 -7.48
CA GLY A 26 7.81 -14.05 -7.43
C GLY A 26 6.48 -13.64 -8.09
N LEU A 27 6.07 -12.39 -7.96
CA LEU A 27 4.75 -11.91 -8.42
C LEU A 27 4.80 -11.09 -9.71
N GLY A 28 5.97 -10.56 -10.05
CA GLY A 28 6.16 -9.61 -11.16
C GLY A 28 5.69 -8.20 -10.82
N LEU A 29 6.26 -7.20 -11.51
CA LEU A 29 5.97 -5.77 -11.29
C LEU A 29 4.47 -5.44 -11.34
N LYS A 30 3.71 -6.08 -12.23
CA LYS A 30 2.26 -5.82 -12.38
C LYS A 30 1.48 -6.13 -11.10
N LYS A 31 1.73 -7.28 -10.47
CA LYS A 31 1.01 -7.69 -9.25
C LYS A 31 1.45 -6.86 -8.04
N VAL A 32 2.72 -6.51 -7.95
CA VAL A 32 3.23 -5.61 -6.88
C VAL A 32 2.55 -4.25 -6.94
N THR A 33 2.39 -3.67 -8.13
CA THR A 33 1.68 -2.40 -8.30
C THR A 33 0.20 -2.51 -7.88
N ILE A 34 -0.48 -3.60 -8.23
CA ILE A 34 -1.87 -3.85 -7.81
C ILE A 34 -1.97 -4.00 -6.29
N ASN A 35 -1.05 -4.73 -5.64
CA ASN A 35 -1.02 -4.88 -4.18
C ASN A 35 -0.79 -3.54 -3.49
N CYS A 36 0.16 -2.73 -3.98
CA CYS A 36 0.41 -1.39 -3.46
C CYS A 36 -0.81 -0.47 -3.62
N LEU A 37 -1.47 -0.49 -4.78
CA LEU A 37 -2.71 0.26 -5.01
C LEU A 37 -3.85 -0.22 -4.09
N GLY A 38 -4.00 -1.53 -3.91
CA GLY A 38 -4.98 -2.11 -3.00
C GLY A 38 -4.76 -1.67 -1.55
N MET A 39 -3.50 -1.65 -1.10
CA MET A 39 -3.14 -1.18 0.24
C MET A 39 -3.40 0.32 0.41
N ALA A 40 -3.04 1.13 -0.59
CA ALA A 40 -3.34 2.56 -0.59
C ALA A 40 -4.87 2.81 -0.53
N LEU A 41 -5.64 2.07 -1.33
CA LEU A 41 -7.10 2.16 -1.35
C LEU A 41 -7.70 1.77 0.02
N PHE A 42 -7.17 0.73 0.66
CA PHE A 42 -7.61 0.30 1.98
C PHE A 42 -7.43 1.40 3.04
N PHE A 43 -6.26 2.04 3.08
CA PHE A 43 -6.03 3.18 3.97
C PHE A 43 -6.96 4.36 3.65
N TYR A 44 -7.19 4.65 2.36
CA TYR A 44 -8.15 5.67 1.94
C TYR A 44 -9.58 5.38 2.41
N LEU A 45 -10.01 4.12 2.31
CA LEU A 45 -11.34 3.70 2.77
C LEU A 45 -11.48 3.87 4.28
N ILE A 46 -10.47 3.46 5.06
CA ILE A 46 -10.48 3.66 6.52
C ILE A 46 -10.53 5.15 6.85
N ALA A 47 -9.72 5.98 6.19
CA ALA A 47 -9.72 7.42 6.40
C ALA A 47 -11.09 8.04 6.06
N ALA A 48 -11.69 7.65 4.93
CA ALA A 48 -13.03 8.10 4.54
C ALA A 48 -14.11 7.67 5.54
N MET A 49 -14.07 6.41 6.00
CA MET A 49 -14.96 5.90 7.05
C MET A 49 -14.79 6.69 8.35
N TYR A 50 -13.55 6.95 8.77
CA TYR A 50 -13.25 7.73 9.96
C TYR A 50 -13.83 9.15 9.87
N ILE A 51 -13.62 9.84 8.75
CA ILE A 51 -14.19 11.18 8.51
C ILE A 51 -15.72 11.13 8.50
N TRP A 52 -16.32 10.11 7.88
CA TRP A 52 -17.77 9.94 7.86
C TRP A 52 -18.35 9.75 9.27
N PHE A 53 -17.73 8.88 10.08
CA PHE A 53 -18.12 8.68 11.47
C PHE A 53 -17.94 9.95 12.31
N ALA A 54 -16.80 10.63 12.16
CA ALA A 54 -16.52 11.88 12.87
C ALA A 54 -17.56 12.97 12.54
N ASN A 55 -17.85 13.18 11.26
CA ASN A 55 -18.88 14.13 10.82
C ASN A 55 -20.27 13.77 11.35
N LYS A 56 -20.62 12.48 11.36
CA LYS A 56 -21.91 12.02 11.90
C LYS A 56 -22.04 12.29 13.40
N ILE A 57 -20.95 12.18 14.17
CA ILE A 57 -20.94 12.48 15.61
C ILE A 57 -21.03 13.99 15.86
N VAL A 58 -20.27 14.79 15.10
CA VAL A 58 -20.29 16.26 15.22
C VAL A 58 -21.66 16.83 14.87
N ASN A 59 -22.28 16.38 13.77
CA ASN A 59 -23.57 16.88 13.30
C ASN A 59 -24.77 16.41 14.14
N ARG A 60 -24.53 15.62 15.20
CA ARG A 60 -25.53 15.18 16.19
C ARG A 60 -25.57 16.07 17.44
N LYS A 61 -24.65 17.02 17.59
CA LYS A 61 -24.69 18.08 18.61
C LYS A 61 -25.34 19.33 18.04
#